data_AF-A0A662U517-F1
#
_entry.id   AF-A0A662U517-F1
#
_cell.length_a   1.000
_cell.length_b   1.000
_cell.length_c   1.000
_cell.angle_alpha   90.00
_cell.angle_beta   90.00
_cell.angle_gamma   90.00
#
_symmetry.space_group_name_H-M   'P 1'
#
loop_
_entity.id
_entity.type
_entity.pdbx_description
1 polymer ?
#
loop_
_entity_poly.entity_id
_entity_poly.type
_entity_poly.pdbx_seq_one_letter_code
_entity_poly.pdbx_strand_id
1 'polypeptide(L)'
;MREHRALRNGKAGSKFIGQLPRGCQLCYEGAKSVIFMTGICYEKCYYCPISDLRRNKDVMFVNDLKVKSFEDILREIYDSKALGVSITGGEPLVFPDRVLQLIKRLKEIFGEEFHIHLYT
;
A
#
# COMPACT_ATOMS: atom_id res chain seq x y z
N MET A 1 -5.83 -28.81 -25.95
CA MET A 1 -6.95 -28.05 -25.35
C MET A 1 -6.48 -27.52 -24.01
N ARG A 2 -6.52 -26.21 -23.78
CA ARG A 2 -6.27 -25.66 -22.43
C ARG A 2 -7.55 -25.89 -21.63
N GLU A 3 -7.47 -26.67 -20.55
CA GLU A 3 -8.59 -26.83 -19.62
C GLU A 3 -9.09 -25.44 -19.20
N HIS A 4 -10.39 -25.19 -19.38
CA HIS A 4 -11.01 -23.94 -18.97
C HIS A 4 -10.97 -23.88 -17.45
N ARG A 5 -10.12 -23.01 -16.90
CA ARG A 5 -9.99 -22.83 -15.46
C ARG A 5 -11.31 -22.31 -14.88
N ALA A 6 -11.77 -22.92 -13.79
CA ALA A 6 -13.02 -22.53 -13.16
C ALA A 6 -12.97 -21.08 -12.64
N LEU A 7 -14.01 -20.32 -12.97
CA LEU A 7 -14.19 -18.95 -12.52
C LEU A 7 -14.97 -18.93 -11.20
N ARG A 8 -14.43 -18.21 -10.21
CA ARG A 8 -14.98 -18.09 -8.85
C ARG A 8 -15.49 -16.67 -8.61
N ASN A 9 -16.48 -16.54 -7.72
CA ASN A 9 -17.02 -15.26 -7.29
C ASN A 9 -16.33 -14.78 -6.00
N GLY A 10 -16.01 -13.49 -5.92
CA GLY A 10 -15.51 -12.83 -4.70
C GLY A 10 -16.61 -12.12 -3.91
N LYS A 11 -16.26 -11.57 -2.75
CA LYS A 11 -17.20 -11.03 -1.75
C LYS A 11 -18.12 -9.92 -2.27
N ALA A 12 -17.69 -9.15 -3.28
CA ALA A 12 -18.43 -8.00 -3.84
C ALA A 12 -18.75 -8.16 -5.33
N GLY A 13 -18.97 -9.40 -5.80
CA GLY A 13 -19.33 -9.68 -7.20
C GLY A 13 -18.15 -9.64 -8.19
N SER A 14 -16.93 -9.45 -7.68
CA SER A 14 -15.70 -9.66 -8.44
C SER A 14 -15.56 -11.12 -8.88
N LYS A 15 -14.76 -11.36 -9.92
CA LYS A 15 -14.50 -12.70 -10.46
C LYS A 15 -13.00 -12.97 -10.47
N PHE A 16 -12.60 -14.18 -10.07
CA PHE A 16 -11.20 -14.59 -10.09
C PHE A 16 -11.04 -16.07 -10.42
N ILE A 17 -9.84 -16.45 -10.83
CA ILE A 17 -9.48 -17.84 -11.12
C ILE A 17 -8.49 -18.32 -10.05
N GLY A 18 -8.65 -19.55 -9.56
CA GLY A 18 -7.77 -20.12 -8.55
C GLY A 18 -7.99 -19.51 -7.17
N GLN A 19 -6.95 -18.95 -6.56
CA GLN A 19 -6.99 -18.30 -5.25
C GLN A 19 -6.61 -16.82 -5.39
N LEU A 20 -7.28 -15.95 -4.64
CA LEU A 20 -6.90 -14.54 -4.57
C LEU A 20 -5.47 -14.40 -4.01
N PRO A 21 -4.63 -13.50 -4.55
CA PRO A 21 -3.35 -13.16 -3.93
C PRO A 21 -3.54 -12.66 -2.49
N ARG A 22 -2.57 -12.93 -1.62
CA ARG A 22 -2.63 -12.54 -0.19
C ARG A 22 -2.96 -11.05 0.00
N GLY A 23 -2.40 -10.17 -0.82
CA GLY A 23 -2.72 -8.74 -0.79
C GLY A 23 -4.20 -8.43 -1.06
N CYS A 24 -4.83 -9.13 -2.01
CA CYS A 24 -6.26 -8.97 -2.30
C CYS A 24 -7.13 -9.53 -1.17
N GLN A 25 -6.73 -10.66 -0.55
CA GLN A 25 -7.42 -11.22 0.61
C GLN A 25 -7.43 -10.22 1.77
N LEU A 26 -6.27 -9.63 2.12
CA LEU A 26 -6.17 -8.61 3.17
C LEU A 26 -6.94 -7.33 2.82
N CYS A 27 -6.93 -6.92 1.56
CA CYS A 27 -7.69 -5.76 1.09
C CYS A 27 -9.21 -5.96 1.26
N TYR A 28 -9.72 -7.17 1.01
CA TYR A 28 -11.15 -7.48 1.20
C TYR A 28 -11.60 -7.35 2.66
N GLU A 29 -10.71 -7.62 3.61
CA GLU A 29 -11.01 -7.43 5.03
C GLU A 29 -10.75 -6.00 5.52
N GLY A 30 -10.26 -5.10 4.66
CA GLY A 30 -9.81 -3.77 5.08
C GLY A 30 -8.62 -3.81 6.04
N ALA A 31 -7.83 -4.89 6.02
CA ALA A 31 -6.81 -5.17 7.02
C ALA A 31 -5.43 -4.60 6.69
N LYS A 32 -5.33 -3.61 5.79
CA LYS A 32 -4.07 -2.98 5.40
C LYS A 32 -4.12 -1.48 5.60
N SER A 33 -3.05 -0.93 6.17
CA SER A 33 -2.83 0.52 6.18
C SER A 33 -2.16 0.97 4.89
N VAL A 34 -2.50 2.17 4.44
CA VAL A 34 -1.96 2.78 3.22
C VAL A 34 -0.91 3.82 3.61
N ILE A 35 0.35 3.57 3.25
CA ILE A 35 1.45 4.52 3.45
C ILE A 35 1.63 5.31 2.16
N PHE A 36 1.21 6.58 2.18
CA PHE A 36 1.53 7.54 1.14
C PHE A 36 2.93 8.11 1.41
N MET A 37 3.91 7.69 0.61
CA MET A 37 5.34 7.94 0.82
C MET A 37 5.78 9.36 0.46
N THR A 38 5.23 9.91 -0.62
CA THR A 38 5.53 11.26 -1.10
C THR A 38 4.50 11.61 -2.16
N GLY A 39 4.26 12.89 -2.41
CA GLY A 39 3.47 13.34 -3.55
C GLY A 39 4.30 13.77 -4.75
N ILE A 40 5.62 13.65 -4.68
CA ILE A 40 6.52 13.89 -5.81
C ILE A 40 6.35 12.76 -6.83
N CYS A 41 6.19 13.13 -8.09
CA CYS A 41 6.08 12.22 -9.24
C CYS A 41 6.52 12.99 -10.48
N TYR A 42 7.29 12.36 -11.37
CA TYR A 42 7.71 12.99 -12.63
C TYR A 42 6.67 12.82 -13.74
N GLU A 43 5.73 11.91 -13.56
CA GLU A 43 4.62 11.71 -14.49
C GLU A 43 3.56 12.82 -14.35
N LYS A 44 2.97 13.19 -15.48
CA LYS A 44 1.95 14.23 -15.57
C LYS A 44 0.61 13.66 -16.03
N CYS A 45 0.19 12.56 -15.40
CA CYS A 45 -1.07 11.89 -15.75
C CYS A 45 -2.26 12.86 -15.64
N TYR A 46 -2.99 13.03 -16.75
CA TYR A 46 -4.16 13.92 -16.80
C TYR A 46 -5.29 13.50 -15.85
N TYR A 47 -5.29 12.22 -15.43
CA TYR A 47 -6.28 11.61 -14.53
C TYR A 47 -5.76 11.38 -13.11
N CYS A 48 -4.56 11.89 -12.75
CA CYS A 48 -3.97 11.61 -11.45
C CYS A 48 -4.94 12.02 -10.32
N PRO A 49 -5.35 11.10 -9.43
CA PRO A 49 -6.39 11.37 -8.42
C PRO A 49 -5.85 12.03 -7.15
N ILE A 50 -4.54 12.30 -7.06
CA ILE A 50 -3.91 12.84 -5.86
C ILE A 50 -4.39 14.29 -5.63
N SER A 51 -4.83 14.57 -4.40
CA SER A 51 -5.31 15.89 -3.99
C SER A 51 -4.20 16.94 -3.96
N ASP A 52 -4.55 18.22 -4.06
CA ASP A 52 -3.59 19.33 -4.02
C ASP A 52 -2.83 19.43 -2.70
N LEU A 53 -3.37 18.87 -1.62
CA LEU A 53 -2.69 18.78 -0.32
C LEU A 53 -1.49 17.84 -0.36
N ARG A 54 -1.52 16.84 -1.23
CA ARG A 54 -0.49 15.80 -1.35
C ARG A 54 0.36 15.99 -2.60
N ARG A 55 -0.24 16.35 -3.74
CA ARG A 55 0.41 16.45 -5.06
C ARG A 55 1.62 17.38 -5.04
N ASN A 56 2.71 16.94 -5.66
CA ASN A 56 3.97 17.69 -5.82
C ASN A 56 4.57 18.19 -4.49
N LYS A 57 4.27 17.52 -3.39
CA LYS A 57 4.80 17.85 -2.06
C LYS A 57 5.47 16.62 -1.47
N ASP A 58 6.64 16.81 -0.86
CA ASP A 58 7.28 15.74 -0.09
C ASP A 58 6.63 15.66 1.31
N VAL A 59 5.48 14.99 1.35
CA VAL A 59 4.69 14.78 2.56
C VAL A 59 4.29 13.32 2.67
N MET A 60 4.34 12.80 3.89
CA MET A 60 3.97 11.42 4.19
C MET A 60 2.64 11.35 4.93
N PHE A 61 1.86 10.33 4.61
CA PHE A 61 0.63 9.99 5.33
C PHE A 61 0.56 8.48 5.57
N VAL A 62 -0.07 8.08 6.66
CA VAL A 62 -0.58 6.72 6.83
C VAL A 62 -2.09 6.84 6.97
N ASN A 63 -2.81 6.15 6.08
CA ASN A 63 -4.23 6.35 5.86
C ASN A 63 -4.52 7.84 5.56
N ASP A 64 -5.21 8.53 6.46
CA ASP A 64 -5.52 9.95 6.36
C ASP A 64 -4.67 10.84 7.30
N LEU A 65 -3.86 10.24 8.17
CA LEU A 65 -3.03 10.98 9.12
C LEU A 65 -1.69 11.36 8.52
N LYS A 66 -1.35 12.66 8.61
CA LYS A 66 -0.03 13.15 8.23
C LYS A 66 1.00 12.69 9.25
N VAL A 67 2.07 12.06 8.79
CA VAL A 67 3.14 11.54 9.63
C VAL A 67 4.44 12.27 9.36
N LYS A 68 5.30 12.39 10.37
CA LYS A 68 6.61 13.06 10.26
C LYS A 68 7.76 12.18 10.71
N SER A 69 7.48 11.11 11.44
CA SER A 69 8.47 10.16 11.95
C SER A 69 8.06 8.72 11.65
N PHE A 70 8.99 7.79 11.85
CA PHE A 70 8.65 6.37 11.76
C PHE A 70 7.78 5.92 12.95
N GLU A 71 7.94 6.56 14.10
CA GLU A 71 7.14 6.31 15.29
C GLU A 71 5.66 6.68 15.05
N ASP A 72 5.40 7.76 14.31
CA ASP A 72 4.04 8.11 13.87
C ASP A 72 3.46 7.02 12.93
N ILE A 73 4.28 6.51 12.00
CA ILE A 73 3.88 5.43 11.08
C ILE A 73 3.52 4.17 11.86
N LEU A 74 4.38 3.76 12.81
CA LEU A 74 4.13 2.59 13.64
C LEU A 74 2.86 2.75 14.46
N ARG A 75 2.68 3.90 15.11
CA ARG A 75 1.49 4.19 15.91
C ARG A 75 0.23 3.97 15.09
N GLU A 76 0.15 4.56 13.90
CA GLU A 76 -1.02 4.41 13.04
C GLU A 76 -1.22 2.96 12.58
N ILE A 77 -0.15 2.21 12.26
CA ILE A 77 -0.25 0.78 11.91
C ILE A 77 -0.81 -0.05 13.08
N TYR A 78 -0.37 0.24 14.31
CA TYR A 78 -0.87 -0.44 15.51
C TYR A 78 -2.33 -0.05 15.82
N ASP A 79 -2.65 1.23 15.80
CA ASP A 79 -3.98 1.75 16.11
C ASP A 79 -5.04 1.24 15.11
N SER A 80 -4.66 1.15 13.84
CA SER A 80 -5.49 0.56 12.77
C SER A 80 -5.52 -0.98 12.78
N LYS A 81 -4.72 -1.64 13.63
CA LYS A 81 -4.58 -3.11 13.70
C LYS A 81 -4.25 -3.73 12.33
N ALA A 82 -3.45 -3.05 11.53
CA ALA A 82 -3.16 -3.48 10.18
C ALA A 82 -2.31 -4.76 10.16
N LEU A 83 -2.71 -5.72 9.33
CA LEU A 83 -2.02 -7.00 9.10
C LEU A 83 -1.03 -6.94 7.93
N GLY A 84 -0.91 -5.77 7.30
CA GLY A 84 0.00 -5.48 6.22
C GLY A 84 -0.10 -4.02 5.80
N VAL A 85 0.77 -3.59 4.89
CA VAL A 85 0.75 -2.21 4.38
C VAL A 85 0.81 -2.15 2.85
N SER A 86 0.25 -1.09 2.32
CA SER A 86 0.32 -0.70 0.92
C SER A 86 1.12 0.60 0.82
N ILE A 87 2.28 0.58 0.18
CA ILE A 87 3.12 1.77 -0.04
C ILE A 87 2.73 2.36 -1.40
N THR A 88 2.39 3.65 -1.42
CA THR A 88 1.96 4.39 -2.61
C THR A 88 2.40 5.86 -2.49
N GLY A 89 1.94 6.74 -3.37
CA GLY A 89 2.35 8.13 -3.39
C GLY A 89 1.85 8.85 -4.64
N GLY A 90 2.60 9.89 -5.03
CA GLY A 90 2.93 10.13 -6.41
C GLY A 90 3.73 8.93 -6.93
N GLU A 91 5.05 9.04 -6.93
CA GLU A 91 5.95 7.92 -7.24
C GLU A 91 6.87 7.64 -6.03
N PRO A 92 6.60 6.59 -5.23
CA PRO A 92 7.43 6.25 -4.07
C PRO A 92 8.91 6.04 -4.39
N LEU A 93 9.22 5.46 -5.55
CA LEU A 93 10.57 5.14 -6.00
C LEU A 93 11.35 6.35 -6.54
N VAL A 94 10.78 7.57 -6.48
CA VAL A 94 11.61 8.79 -6.50
C VAL A 94 12.58 8.80 -5.31
N PHE A 95 12.22 8.16 -4.19
CA PHE A 95 13.06 8.00 -3.01
C PHE A 95 13.24 6.51 -2.65
N PRO A 96 14.00 5.74 -3.45
CA PRO A 96 14.09 4.28 -3.30
C PRO A 96 14.70 3.89 -1.95
N ASP A 97 15.71 4.60 -1.47
CA ASP A 97 16.34 4.33 -0.17
C ASP A 97 15.36 4.51 1.00
N ARG A 98 14.47 5.51 0.92
CA ARG A 98 13.43 5.75 1.93
C ARG A 98 12.44 4.59 1.96
N VAL A 99 12.03 4.10 0.78
CA VAL A 99 11.15 2.94 0.65
C VAL A 99 11.82 1.68 1.21
N LEU A 100 13.07 1.41 0.86
CA LEU A 100 13.82 0.25 1.33
C LEU A 100 14.02 0.26 2.85
N GLN A 101 14.40 1.40 3.43
CA GLN A 101 14.52 1.56 4.87
C GLN A 101 13.19 1.33 5.59
N LEU A 102 12.09 1.87 5.05
CA LEU A 102 10.76 1.64 5.59
C LEU A 102 10.41 0.15 5.57
N ILE A 103 10.56 -0.51 4.42
CA ILE A 103 10.27 -1.94 4.26
C ILE A 103 11.08 -2.77 5.27
N LYS A 104 12.39 -2.52 5.35
CA LYS A 104 13.28 -3.24 6.27
C LYS A 104 12.82 -3.09 7.72
N ARG A 105 12.58 -1.86 8.19
CA ARG A 105 12.15 -1.62 9.58
C ARG A 105 10.78 -2.24 9.89
N LEU A 106 9.84 -2.21 8.93
CA LEU A 106 8.55 -2.88 9.11
C LEU A 106 8.70 -4.40 9.19
N LYS A 107 9.58 -5.00 8.39
CA LYS A 107 9.87 -6.45 8.45
C LYS A 107 10.59 -6.84 9.75
N GLU A 108 11.51 -6.00 10.23
CA GLU A 108 12.17 -6.21 11.53
C GLU A 108 11.18 -6.20 12.71
N ILE A 109 10.14 -5.36 12.66
CA ILE A 109 9.17 -5.18 13.75
C ILE A 109 8.02 -6.18 13.68
N PHE A 110 7.43 -6.36 12.49
CA PHE A 110 6.22 -7.17 12.30
C PHE A 110 6.51 -8.58 11.75
N GLY A 111 7.78 -8.87 11.42
CA GLY A 111 8.26 -10.15 10.91
C GLY A 111 8.31 -10.24 9.38
N GLU A 112 9.07 -11.22 8.88
CA GLU A 112 9.28 -11.45 7.45
C GLU A 112 7.98 -11.74 6.68
N GLU A 113 6.97 -12.28 7.37
CA GLU A 113 5.66 -12.57 6.79
C GLU A 113 4.73 -11.35 6.73
N PHE A 114 5.10 -10.19 7.28
CA PHE A 114 4.26 -9.00 7.24
C PHE A 114 4.06 -8.55 5.79
N HIS A 115 2.81 -8.52 5.33
CA HIS A 115 2.55 -8.35 3.90
C HIS A 115 2.71 -6.88 3.47
N ILE A 116 3.65 -6.62 2.57
CA ILE A 116 3.90 -5.29 1.99
C ILE A 116 3.57 -5.35 0.50
N HIS A 117 2.82 -4.37 0.01
CA HIS A 117 2.57 -4.17 -1.43
C HIS A 117 3.05 -2.76 -1.81
N LEU A 118 3.86 -2.64 -2.86
CA LEU A 118 4.32 -1.35 -3.38
C LEU A 118 3.60 -1.05 -4.70
N TYR A 119 3.05 0.16 -4.82
CA TYR A 119 2.51 0.72 -6.06
C TYR A 119 3.51 1.74 -6.61
N THR A 120 3.95 1.53 -7.84
CA THR A 120 4.88 2.38 -8.62
C THR A 120 4.45 2.29 -10.08
#